data_AF-A0A3E1E383-F1
#
_entry.id   AF-A0A3E1E383-F1
#
_cell.length_a   1.000
_cell.length_b   1.000
_cell.length_c   1.000
_cell.angle_alpha   90.00
_cell.angle_beta   90.00
_cell.angle_gamma   90.00
#
_symmetry.space_group_name_H-M   'P 1'
#
loop_
_entity.id
_entity.type
_entity.pdbx_description
1 polymer ?
#
loop_
_entity_poly.entity_id
_entity_poly.type
_entity_poly.pdbx_seq_one_letter_code
_entity_poly.pdbx_strand_id
1 'polypeptide(L)'
;MNPPNSSSRFFAQILLPLAIFFGFAFPRGVHAQSRVSARDDLAWLKAKGTLLFEDSFDREETGNGAKAIGNGWESATADRVPHIKQAAIEAGTLKVNAAAKEAGHGVHIHHDAGFADGGVYMRFKLPGLNKGEMLQAGFVDREVSATVHAGHLGYVFLAEASVALKDSKSYYLEVKKRRDAAQGEPSREEMIAMGKATTVTVPFAVGHEWHELVLITERDVMRASLDGKVVNEYKSAGFAHPAKRWFSLGSGSTFWIDEVKVWKVN
;
A
#
# COMPACT_ATOMS: atom_id res chain seq x y z
N MET A 1 -61.89 -37.22 29.88
CA MET A 1 -61.82 -38.53 29.20
C MET A 1 -60.40 -38.75 28.69
N ASN A 2 -59.92 -39.99 28.73
CA ASN A 2 -58.61 -40.52 28.32
C ASN A 2 -58.84 -42.04 28.03
N PRO A 3 -57.90 -42.82 27.42
CA PRO A 3 -56.87 -42.50 26.42
C PRO A 3 -57.43 -42.99 25.04
N PRO A 4 -56.90 -43.93 24.20
CA PRO A 4 -55.54 -44.50 23.92
C PRO A 4 -54.78 -43.69 22.83
N ASN A 5 -53.51 -43.89 22.43
CA ASN A 5 -52.43 -44.87 22.66
C ASN A 5 -52.30 -46.07 21.67
N SER A 6 -51.30 -46.04 20.75
CA SER A 6 -50.12 -46.95 20.78
C SER A 6 -49.31 -47.03 19.46
N SER A 7 -47.96 -47.09 19.59
CA SER A 7 -46.95 -47.89 18.83
C SER A 7 -46.89 -47.87 17.27
N SER A 8 -45.76 -48.10 16.60
CA SER A 8 -44.52 -48.82 16.97
C SER A 8 -43.26 -48.32 16.22
N ARG A 9 -42.10 -48.88 16.59
CA ARG A 9 -40.73 -48.54 16.13
C ARG A 9 -40.39 -49.18 14.78
N PHE A 10 -39.41 -48.65 14.03
CA PHE A 10 -38.34 -49.48 13.44
C PHE A 10 -37.06 -48.67 13.11
N PHE A 11 -35.91 -49.35 13.12
CA PHE A 11 -34.57 -48.83 12.81
C PHE A 11 -34.35 -48.64 11.30
N ALA A 12 -33.56 -47.64 10.89
CA ALA A 12 -32.72 -47.71 9.69
C ALA A 12 -31.47 -46.81 9.79
N GLN A 13 -30.34 -47.33 9.32
CA GLN A 13 -28.97 -46.87 9.53
C GLN A 13 -28.61 -45.45 9.05
N ILE A 14 -27.62 -44.89 9.76
CA ILE A 14 -26.77 -43.77 9.33
C ILE A 14 -26.03 -44.15 8.04
N LEU A 15 -26.07 -43.25 7.05
CA LEU A 15 -25.16 -43.22 5.90
C LEU A 15 -24.66 -41.79 5.73
N LEU A 16 -23.39 -41.52 6.08
CA LEU A 16 -22.73 -40.27 5.73
C LEU A 16 -22.50 -40.23 4.20
N PRO A 17 -22.75 -39.09 3.53
CA PRO A 17 -22.23 -38.88 2.18
C PRO A 17 -20.71 -38.75 2.24
N LEU A 18 -20.03 -39.61 1.49
CA LEU A 18 -18.58 -39.61 1.35
C LEU A 18 -18.12 -38.35 0.61
N ALA A 19 -17.59 -37.36 1.33
CA ALA A 19 -17.04 -36.15 0.74
C ALA A 19 -15.74 -36.47 -0.02
N ILE A 20 -15.82 -36.58 -1.34
CA ILE A 20 -14.64 -36.74 -2.22
C ILE A 20 -13.87 -35.42 -2.23
N PHE A 21 -12.86 -35.33 -1.37
CA PHE A 21 -11.87 -34.25 -1.43
C PHE A 21 -11.03 -34.43 -2.70
N PHE A 22 -11.38 -33.70 -3.76
CA PHE A 22 -10.43 -33.40 -4.84
C PHE A 22 -9.32 -32.50 -4.27
N GLY A 23 -8.26 -33.14 -3.78
CA GLY A 23 -7.05 -32.45 -3.38
C GLY A 23 -6.39 -31.81 -4.59
N PHE A 24 -6.60 -30.49 -4.77
CA PHE A 24 -5.73 -29.69 -5.62
C PHE A 24 -4.33 -29.71 -5.02
N ALA A 25 -3.49 -30.59 -5.54
CA ALA A 25 -2.06 -30.57 -5.28
C ALA A 25 -1.49 -29.30 -5.90
N PHE A 26 -1.39 -28.23 -5.09
CA PHE A 26 -0.55 -27.10 -5.44
C PHE A 26 0.85 -27.63 -5.74
N PRO A 27 1.44 -27.29 -6.91
CA PRO A 27 2.83 -27.64 -7.15
C PRO A 27 3.66 -27.01 -6.04
N ARG A 28 4.48 -27.82 -5.36
CA ARG A 28 5.51 -27.32 -4.44
C ARG A 28 6.57 -26.59 -5.25
N GLY A 29 6.25 -25.37 -5.64
CA GLY A 29 7.24 -24.41 -6.08
C GLY A 29 8.27 -24.31 -4.99
N VAL A 30 9.53 -24.62 -5.31
CA VAL A 30 10.66 -24.35 -4.44
C VAL A 30 10.83 -22.84 -4.44
N HIS A 31 10.03 -22.17 -3.60
CA HIS A 31 10.34 -20.81 -3.18
C HIS A 31 11.67 -20.89 -2.45
N ALA A 32 12.73 -20.48 -3.14
CA ALA A 32 13.96 -20.12 -2.49
C ALA A 32 13.59 -19.02 -1.48
N GLN A 33 13.45 -19.40 -0.21
CA GLN A 33 13.57 -18.46 0.89
C GLN A 33 14.99 -17.90 0.78
N SER A 34 15.13 -16.78 0.08
CA SER A 34 16.33 -15.96 0.19
C SER A 34 16.51 -15.71 1.69
N ARG A 35 17.74 -15.94 2.18
CA ARG A 35 18.08 -15.59 3.56
C ARG A 35 18.10 -14.08 3.66
N VAL A 36 16.92 -13.49 3.84
CA VAL A 36 16.76 -12.11 4.25
C VAL A 36 17.44 -12.02 5.62
N SER A 37 18.67 -11.48 5.61
CA SER A 37 19.40 -11.22 6.83
C SER A 37 18.61 -10.24 7.69
N ALA A 38 18.84 -10.26 9.00
CA ALA A 38 18.36 -9.20 9.89
C ALA A 38 19.07 -7.87 9.55
N ARG A 39 18.58 -7.20 8.51
CA ARG A 39 19.01 -5.87 8.09
C ARG A 39 18.09 -4.88 8.78
N ASP A 40 18.62 -4.18 9.77
CA ASP A 40 17.97 -3.01 10.33
C ASP A 40 18.06 -1.87 9.31
N ASP A 41 17.01 -1.77 8.49
CA ASP A 41 16.89 -0.77 7.43
C ASP A 41 16.75 0.66 8.01
N LEU A 42 16.24 0.82 9.24
CA LEU A 42 16.17 2.13 9.92
C LEU A 42 17.55 2.58 10.41
N ALA A 43 18.32 1.69 11.03
CA ALA A 43 19.70 1.98 11.41
C ALA A 43 20.57 2.24 10.18
N TRP A 44 20.34 1.52 9.06
CA TRP A 44 21.02 1.80 7.80
C TRP A 44 20.70 3.21 7.27
N LEU A 45 19.42 3.63 7.25
CA LEU A 45 19.05 5.00 6.86
C LEU A 45 19.68 6.05 7.78
N LYS A 46 19.64 5.84 9.11
CA LYS A 46 20.27 6.74 10.09
C LYS A 46 21.79 6.84 9.93
N ALA A 47 22.46 5.77 9.50
CA ALA A 47 23.92 5.72 9.37
C ALA A 47 24.46 6.12 7.98
N LYS A 48 23.62 6.10 6.94
CA LYS A 48 24.02 6.38 5.54
C LYS A 48 23.30 7.57 4.91
N GLY A 49 22.15 7.94 5.46
CA GLY A 49 21.28 8.98 4.90
C GLY A 49 21.53 10.36 5.48
N THR A 50 21.29 11.38 4.66
CA THR A 50 21.01 12.74 5.11
C THR A 50 19.50 12.89 5.27
N LEU A 51 19.04 13.29 6.46
CA LEU A 51 17.63 13.58 6.71
C LEU A 51 17.22 14.80 5.86
N LEU A 52 16.17 14.65 5.06
CA LEU A 52 15.60 15.72 4.23
C LEU A 52 14.38 16.37 4.89
N PHE A 53 13.58 15.57 5.59
CA PHE A 53 12.31 15.99 6.16
C PHE A 53 11.94 15.11 7.35
N GLU A 54 11.30 15.70 8.36
CA GLU A 54 10.59 14.95 9.40
C GLU A 54 9.30 15.67 9.83
N ASP A 55 8.31 14.89 10.25
CA ASP A 55 7.05 15.37 10.81
C ASP A 55 6.51 14.38 11.85
N SER A 56 6.44 14.81 13.12
CA SER A 56 5.80 14.05 14.21
C SER A 56 4.29 14.30 14.31
N PHE A 57 3.74 15.21 13.51
CA PHE A 57 2.37 15.73 13.61
C PHE A 57 1.99 16.28 15.00
N ASP A 58 2.97 16.53 15.88
CA ASP A 58 2.77 17.17 17.19
C ASP A 58 2.60 18.69 17.03
N ARG A 59 1.45 19.07 16.45
CA ARG A 59 1.00 20.45 16.23
C ARG A 59 -0.52 20.51 16.15
N GLU A 60 -1.05 21.72 16.31
CA GLU A 60 -2.40 22.03 15.84
C GLU A 60 -2.39 22.33 14.33
N GLU A 61 -3.47 22.01 13.62
CA GLU A 61 -3.64 22.43 12.23
C GLU A 61 -3.97 23.93 12.13
N THR A 62 -3.24 24.62 11.27
CA THR A 62 -3.51 26.03 10.95
C THR A 62 -4.70 26.14 10.00
N GLY A 63 -5.90 26.03 10.55
CA GLY A 63 -7.17 26.19 9.84
C GLY A 63 -7.94 24.89 9.60
N ASN A 64 -9.14 25.02 9.02
CA ASN A 64 -10.12 23.93 8.89
C ASN A 64 -10.39 23.48 7.43
N GLY A 65 -9.72 24.09 6.45
CA GLY A 65 -9.91 23.75 5.02
C GLY A 65 -9.34 22.38 4.64
N ALA A 66 -9.82 21.81 3.53
CA ALA A 66 -9.41 20.49 3.03
C ALA A 66 -7.92 20.37 2.62
N LYS A 67 -7.17 21.49 2.61
CA LYS A 67 -5.72 21.57 2.34
C LYS A 67 -4.88 21.96 3.57
N ALA A 68 -5.47 22.10 4.76
CA ALA A 68 -4.84 22.72 5.93
C ALA A 68 -3.87 21.83 6.74
N ILE A 69 -3.26 20.80 6.11
CA ILE A 69 -2.38 19.82 6.78
C ILE A 69 -1.07 20.47 7.30
N GLY A 70 -0.60 21.50 6.59
CA GLY A 70 0.60 22.28 6.93
C GLY A 70 1.91 21.50 6.78
N ASN A 71 3.02 22.14 7.17
CA ASN A 71 4.38 21.56 7.11
C ASN A 71 4.74 20.91 5.75
N GLY A 72 4.44 21.61 4.65
CA GLY A 72 4.73 21.14 3.27
C GLY A 72 3.85 20.00 2.74
N TRP A 73 2.89 19.49 3.53
CA TRP A 73 1.94 18.48 3.07
C TRP A 73 0.80 19.08 2.25
N GLU A 74 0.56 18.51 1.07
CA GLU A 74 -0.51 18.91 0.17
C GLU A 74 -1.43 17.74 -0.21
N SER A 75 -2.74 18.00 -0.22
CA SER A 75 -3.74 17.07 -0.78
C SER A 75 -4.01 17.39 -2.25
N ALA A 76 -3.61 16.49 -3.14
CA ALA A 76 -3.90 16.56 -4.58
C ALA A 76 -5.37 16.22 -4.91
N THR A 77 -6.19 15.95 -3.88
CA THR A 77 -7.56 15.45 -4.01
C THR A 77 -8.60 16.37 -3.37
N ALA A 78 -8.16 17.28 -2.50
CA ALA A 78 -9.00 18.26 -1.81
C ALA A 78 -9.86 19.10 -2.77
N ASP A 79 -9.35 19.50 -3.93
CA ASP A 79 -10.11 20.31 -4.90
C ASP A 79 -11.26 19.54 -5.57
N ARG A 80 -11.29 18.20 -5.47
CA ARG A 80 -12.41 17.39 -5.99
C ARG A 80 -13.58 17.32 -5.01
N VAL A 81 -13.29 17.48 -3.72
CA VAL A 81 -14.26 17.45 -2.61
C VAL A 81 -13.98 18.60 -1.63
N PRO A 82 -14.03 19.87 -2.07
CA PRO A 82 -13.55 21.02 -1.27
C PRO A 82 -14.33 21.24 0.04
N HIS A 83 -15.48 20.60 0.19
CA HIS A 83 -16.35 20.63 1.36
C HIS A 83 -16.10 19.47 2.35
N ILE A 84 -15.24 18.50 1.99
CA ILE A 84 -14.96 17.30 2.78
C ILE A 84 -13.48 17.29 3.14
N LYS A 85 -13.19 17.41 4.45
CA LYS A 85 -11.82 17.33 4.96
C LYS A 85 -11.36 15.87 4.97
N GLN A 86 -10.56 15.49 3.97
CA GLN A 86 -10.03 14.11 3.81
C GLN A 86 -8.86 13.80 4.75
N ALA A 87 -8.22 14.80 5.34
CA ALA A 87 -7.06 14.65 6.22
C ALA A 87 -7.15 15.68 7.36
N ALA A 88 -6.88 15.25 8.59
CA ALA A 88 -6.83 16.11 9.77
C ALA A 88 -5.74 15.63 10.73
N ILE A 89 -5.13 16.54 11.49
CA ILE A 89 -4.22 16.20 12.59
C ILE A 89 -5.02 16.19 13.88
N GLU A 90 -5.00 15.07 14.58
CA GLU A 90 -5.69 14.90 15.86
C GLU A 90 -4.78 14.14 16.83
N ALA A 91 -4.40 14.80 17.94
CA ALA A 91 -3.58 14.23 19.02
C ALA A 91 -2.25 13.61 18.52
N GLY A 92 -1.46 14.36 17.76
CA GLY A 92 -0.15 13.89 17.25
C GLY A 92 -0.26 12.86 16.13
N THR A 93 -1.36 12.83 15.37
CA THR A 93 -1.58 11.83 14.32
C THR A 93 -2.30 12.44 13.13
N LEU A 94 -1.75 12.25 11.93
CA LEU A 94 -2.43 12.54 10.67
C LEU A 94 -3.45 11.43 10.38
N LYS A 95 -4.73 11.74 10.58
CA LYS A 95 -5.85 10.84 10.27
C LYS A 95 -6.39 11.14 8.88
N VAL A 96 -6.41 10.14 8.01
CA VAL A 96 -6.86 10.28 6.63
C VAL A 96 -8.11 9.44 6.39
N ASN A 97 -9.17 10.06 5.87
CA ASN A 97 -10.45 9.45 5.51
C ASN A 97 -10.72 9.73 4.03
N ALA A 98 -10.63 8.70 3.18
CA ALA A 98 -10.42 8.93 1.75
C ALA A 98 -11.57 9.61 0.96
N ALA A 99 -12.80 9.68 1.47
CA ALA A 99 -13.98 10.24 0.77
C ALA A 99 -14.11 9.77 -0.70
N ALA A 100 -13.73 8.51 -0.96
CA ALA A 100 -13.37 8.07 -2.31
C ALA A 100 -14.57 7.97 -3.26
N LYS A 101 -15.78 7.82 -2.71
CA LYS A 101 -17.04 7.84 -3.46
C LYS A 101 -17.35 9.25 -3.95
N GLU A 102 -17.16 10.25 -3.09
CA GLU A 102 -17.44 11.66 -3.35
C GLU A 102 -16.39 12.27 -4.28
N ALA A 103 -15.11 11.89 -4.12
CA ALA A 103 -14.01 12.32 -4.99
C ALA A 103 -13.92 11.56 -6.33
N GLY A 104 -14.55 10.37 -6.41
CA GLY A 104 -14.45 9.47 -7.57
C GLY A 104 -13.11 8.71 -7.67
N HIS A 105 -12.24 8.82 -6.67
CA HIS A 105 -10.97 8.10 -6.53
C HIS A 105 -10.45 8.21 -5.09
N GLY A 106 -9.43 7.42 -4.74
CA GLY A 106 -8.78 7.51 -3.44
C GLY A 106 -8.02 8.82 -3.18
N VAL A 107 -7.88 9.18 -1.92
CA VAL A 107 -7.10 10.34 -1.45
C VAL A 107 -5.62 10.20 -1.86
N HIS A 108 -4.96 11.33 -2.11
CA HIS A 108 -3.54 11.42 -2.45
C HIS A 108 -2.93 12.65 -1.79
N ILE A 109 -2.19 12.43 -0.71
CA ILE A 109 -1.46 13.42 0.07
C ILE A 109 0.02 13.26 -0.24
N HIS A 110 0.77 14.36 -0.33
CA HIS A 110 2.18 14.31 -0.70
C HIS A 110 3.00 15.40 -0.01
N HIS A 111 4.31 15.17 0.05
CA HIS A 111 5.32 16.15 0.47
C HIS A 111 6.47 16.13 -0.54
N ASP A 112 7.00 17.31 -0.89
CA ASP A 112 8.19 17.45 -1.74
C ASP A 112 9.47 17.24 -0.91
N ALA A 113 9.86 15.98 -0.74
CA ALA A 113 11.03 15.54 0.03
C ALA A 113 11.91 14.62 -0.84
N GLY A 114 12.29 15.13 -2.01
CA GLY A 114 12.79 14.30 -3.11
C GLY A 114 14.21 13.77 -2.98
N PHE A 115 14.43 12.54 -3.47
CA PHE A 115 15.75 11.90 -3.51
C PHE A 115 15.95 10.99 -4.74
N ALA A 116 17.19 10.63 -5.05
CA ALA A 116 17.50 9.60 -6.05
C ALA A 116 17.42 8.22 -5.37
N ASP A 117 18.35 7.96 -4.45
CA ASP A 117 18.34 6.80 -3.56
C ASP A 117 18.15 7.26 -2.11
N GLY A 118 17.57 6.40 -1.27
CA GLY A 118 17.11 6.81 0.05
C GLY A 118 15.94 5.97 0.57
N GLY A 119 15.18 6.55 1.49
CA GLY A 119 14.02 5.87 2.06
C GLY A 119 13.23 6.71 3.05
N VAL A 120 12.13 6.13 3.48
CA VAL A 120 11.16 6.74 4.40
C VAL A 120 10.94 5.81 5.59
N TYR A 121 10.93 6.37 6.79
CA TYR A 121 10.34 5.78 7.98
C TYR A 121 9.01 6.47 8.22
N MET A 122 8.00 5.70 8.64
CA MET A 122 6.79 6.25 9.23
C MET A 122 6.12 5.22 10.13
N ARG A 123 5.41 5.69 11.15
CA ARG A 123 4.45 4.87 11.89
C ARG A 123 3.09 4.97 11.19
N PHE A 124 2.39 3.85 11.05
CA PHE A 124 1.06 3.82 10.43
C PHE A 124 0.11 2.88 11.16
N LYS A 125 -1.20 3.11 10.96
CA LYS A 125 -2.29 2.27 11.48
C LYS A 125 -3.42 2.14 10.48
N LEU A 126 -3.96 0.93 10.34
CA LEU A 126 -5.24 0.64 9.69
C LEU A 126 -6.29 0.49 10.81
N PRO A 127 -7.10 1.53 11.11
CA PRO A 127 -7.84 1.60 12.38
C PRO A 127 -9.06 0.66 12.50
N GLY A 128 -9.40 -0.12 11.48
CA GLY A 128 -10.55 -1.04 11.47
C GLY A 128 -11.91 -0.33 11.33
N LEU A 129 -11.93 0.87 10.76
CA LEU A 129 -13.13 1.70 10.58
C LEU A 129 -13.81 1.44 9.23
N ASN A 130 -13.10 0.88 8.25
CA ASN A 130 -13.63 0.45 6.96
C ASN A 130 -13.32 -1.03 6.70
N LYS A 131 -13.96 -1.63 5.69
CA LYS A 131 -13.63 -2.98 5.22
C LYS A 131 -12.54 -2.92 4.16
N GLY A 132 -11.53 -3.77 4.28
CA GLY A 132 -10.44 -3.85 3.30
C GLY A 132 -9.57 -2.60 3.36
N GLU A 133 -9.21 -2.19 4.58
CA GLU A 133 -8.34 -1.05 4.77
C GLU A 133 -6.95 -1.31 4.18
N MET A 134 -6.41 -0.24 3.61
CA MET A 134 -5.12 -0.26 2.94
C MET A 134 -4.46 1.12 3.04
N LEU A 135 -3.14 1.12 3.09
CA LEU A 135 -2.30 2.30 2.88
C LEU A 135 -1.41 2.06 1.66
N GLN A 136 -1.51 2.92 0.66
CA GLN A 136 -0.53 3.04 -0.42
C GLN A 136 0.47 4.14 -0.04
N ALA A 137 1.75 3.80 0.02
CA ALA A 137 2.82 4.75 0.31
C ALA A 137 3.98 4.58 -0.67
N GLY A 138 4.62 5.66 -1.11
CA GLY A 138 5.70 5.56 -2.10
C GLY A 138 6.00 6.86 -2.81
N PHE A 139 6.42 6.75 -4.07
CA PHE A 139 7.16 7.80 -4.75
C PHE A 139 6.55 8.23 -6.08
N VAL A 140 6.53 9.53 -6.32
CA VAL A 140 6.00 10.18 -7.52
C VAL A 140 7.02 11.16 -8.08
N ASP A 141 7.09 11.24 -9.41
CA ASP A 141 7.75 12.32 -10.13
C ASP A 141 6.81 12.92 -11.18
N ARG A 142 6.35 14.15 -10.94
CA ARG A 142 5.40 14.84 -11.82
C ARG A 142 6.00 15.24 -13.17
N GLU A 143 7.32 15.37 -13.29
CA GLU A 143 7.95 15.76 -14.56
C GLU A 143 7.80 14.69 -15.64
N VAL A 144 7.72 13.41 -15.26
CA VAL A 144 7.49 12.30 -16.22
C VAL A 144 6.01 12.02 -16.50
N SER A 145 5.08 12.87 -16.04
CA SER A 145 3.63 12.63 -16.14
C SER A 145 3.09 12.50 -17.57
N ALA A 146 3.82 12.97 -18.58
CA ALA A 146 3.49 12.78 -20.00
C ALA A 146 3.67 11.32 -20.50
N THR A 147 4.40 10.48 -19.76
CA THR A 147 4.68 9.07 -20.11
C THR A 147 4.28 8.08 -19.02
N VAL A 148 4.40 8.48 -17.76
CA VAL A 148 4.03 7.69 -16.57
C VAL A 148 2.80 8.31 -15.94
N HIS A 149 1.70 7.56 -15.79
CA HIS A 149 0.43 8.11 -15.30
C HIS A 149 0.60 8.86 -13.98
N ALA A 150 0.26 10.16 -13.99
CA ALA A 150 0.38 11.08 -12.86
C ALA A 150 1.77 11.15 -12.18
N GLY A 151 2.82 10.59 -12.81
CA GLY A 151 4.17 10.49 -12.26
C GLY A 151 4.43 9.28 -11.35
N HIS A 152 3.51 8.32 -11.26
CA HIS A 152 3.56 7.19 -10.32
C HIS A 152 4.78 6.28 -10.55
N LEU A 153 5.78 6.30 -9.66
CA LEU A 153 7.02 5.51 -9.81
C LEU A 153 6.91 4.13 -9.18
N GLY A 154 6.78 4.07 -7.86
CA GLY A 154 6.77 2.83 -7.11
C GLY A 154 6.13 2.99 -5.74
N TYR A 155 5.43 1.95 -5.27
CA TYR A 155 4.67 1.98 -4.02
C TYR A 155 4.79 0.68 -3.24
N VAL A 156 4.73 0.80 -1.92
CA VAL A 156 4.22 -0.26 -1.05
C VAL A 156 2.70 -0.11 -0.89
N PHE A 157 2.00 -1.24 -0.88
CA PHE A 157 0.62 -1.36 -0.46
C PHE A 157 0.59 -2.21 0.81
N LEU A 158 0.07 -1.63 1.88
CA LEU A 158 -0.04 -2.22 3.21
C LEU A 158 -1.53 -2.48 3.45
N ALA A 159 -1.97 -3.73 3.36
CA ALA A 159 -3.35 -4.13 3.63
C ALA A 159 -3.39 -5.13 4.78
N GLU A 160 -4.55 -5.27 5.43
CA GLU A 160 -4.77 -6.07 6.66
C GLU A 160 -4.04 -7.44 6.67
N ALA A 161 -3.99 -8.14 5.52
CA ALA A 161 -3.40 -9.47 5.36
C ALA A 161 -2.26 -9.59 4.30
N SER A 162 -1.76 -8.48 3.74
CA SER A 162 -0.69 -8.54 2.73
C SER A 162 0.15 -7.26 2.62
N VAL A 163 1.43 -7.45 2.29
CA VAL A 163 2.34 -6.35 1.88
C VAL A 163 2.73 -6.57 0.42
N ALA A 164 2.49 -5.58 -0.44
CA ALA A 164 2.86 -5.64 -1.85
C ALA A 164 3.79 -4.49 -2.25
N LEU A 165 4.80 -4.77 -3.07
CA LEU A 165 5.66 -3.78 -3.71
C LEU A 165 5.35 -3.73 -5.20
N LYS A 166 5.05 -2.55 -5.73
CA LYS A 166 4.67 -2.36 -7.14
C LYS A 166 5.61 -1.39 -7.86
N ASP A 167 6.06 -1.79 -9.04
CA ASP A 167 6.63 -0.90 -10.04
C ASP A 167 5.50 -0.32 -10.89
N SER A 168 5.09 0.90 -10.56
CA SER A 168 4.07 1.64 -11.31
C SER A 168 4.65 2.25 -12.58
N LYS A 169 5.93 2.63 -12.60
CA LYS A 169 6.58 3.20 -13.77
C LYS A 169 6.59 2.22 -14.94
N SER A 170 7.12 1.02 -14.75
CA SER A 170 7.18 0.00 -15.80
C SER A 170 5.77 -0.45 -16.24
N TYR A 171 4.82 -0.51 -15.30
CA TYR A 171 3.41 -0.75 -15.61
C TYR A 171 2.86 0.28 -16.60
N TYR A 172 2.97 1.58 -16.29
CA TYR A 172 2.42 2.62 -17.17
C TYR A 172 3.21 2.79 -18.47
N LEU A 173 4.50 2.48 -18.50
CA LEU A 173 5.29 2.46 -19.74
C LEU A 173 4.82 1.34 -20.70
N GLU A 174 4.51 0.14 -20.21
CA GLU A 174 3.96 -0.93 -21.05
C GLU A 174 2.54 -0.61 -21.53
N VAL A 175 1.70 -0.01 -20.68
CA VAL A 175 0.37 0.51 -21.08
C VAL A 175 0.51 1.55 -22.20
N LYS A 176 1.43 2.52 -22.06
CA LYS A 176 1.70 3.53 -23.09
C LYS A 176 2.21 2.89 -24.38
N LYS A 177 3.17 1.96 -24.31
CA LYS A 177 3.71 1.25 -25.47
C LYS A 177 2.64 0.53 -26.29
N ARG A 178 1.65 -0.09 -25.64
CA ARG A 178 0.51 -0.74 -26.33
C ARG A 178 -0.38 0.28 -27.05
N ARG A 179 -0.71 1.40 -26.39
CA ARG A 179 -1.45 2.51 -27.02
C ARG A 179 -0.71 3.07 -28.23
N ASP A 180 0.58 3.36 -28.09
CA ASP A 180 1.44 3.93 -29.14
C ASP A 180 1.61 2.97 -30.33
N ALA A 181 1.62 1.65 -30.08
CA ALA A 181 1.68 0.61 -31.12
C ALA A 181 0.35 0.41 -31.87
N ALA A 182 -0.63 1.30 -31.70
CA ALA A 182 -1.98 1.22 -32.25
C ALA A 182 -2.75 -0.08 -31.89
N GLN A 183 -2.36 -0.74 -30.80
CA GLN A 183 -3.04 -1.95 -30.29
C GLN A 183 -4.32 -1.63 -29.49
N GLY A 184 -4.63 -0.33 -29.35
CA GLY A 184 -5.77 0.16 -28.56
C GLY A 184 -5.45 0.34 -27.08
N GLU A 185 -6.50 0.62 -26.30
CA GLU A 185 -6.42 0.55 -24.84
C GLU A 185 -6.31 -0.93 -24.41
N PRO A 186 -5.36 -1.32 -23.55
CA PRO A 186 -5.31 -2.68 -23.05
C PRO A 186 -6.61 -3.05 -22.33
N SER A 187 -7.11 -4.26 -22.58
CA SER A 187 -8.32 -4.75 -21.92
C SER A 187 -8.16 -4.78 -20.39
N ARG A 188 -9.27 -4.80 -19.66
CA ARG A 188 -9.25 -4.86 -18.19
C ARG A 188 -8.46 -6.06 -17.68
N GLU A 189 -8.56 -7.19 -18.36
CA GLU A 189 -7.89 -8.45 -18.06
C GLU A 189 -6.37 -8.34 -18.30
N GLU A 190 -5.95 -7.67 -19.37
CA GLU A 190 -4.54 -7.36 -19.62
C GLU A 190 -3.99 -6.35 -18.62
N MET A 191 -4.75 -5.31 -18.24
CA MET A 191 -4.37 -4.37 -17.18
C MET A 191 -4.17 -5.08 -15.84
N ILE A 192 -5.03 -6.06 -15.50
CA ILE A 192 -4.85 -6.92 -14.33
C ILE A 192 -3.61 -7.80 -14.47
N ALA A 193 -3.35 -8.39 -15.64
CA ALA A 193 -2.18 -9.23 -15.88
C ALA A 193 -0.87 -8.44 -15.79
N MET A 194 -0.78 -7.27 -16.43
CA MET A 194 0.36 -6.35 -16.32
C MET A 194 0.54 -5.88 -14.88
N GLY A 195 -0.54 -5.52 -14.18
CA GLY A 195 -0.48 -5.08 -12.79
C GLY A 195 0.06 -6.16 -11.85
N LYS A 196 -0.29 -7.43 -12.08
CA LYS A 196 0.30 -8.58 -11.37
C LYS A 196 1.76 -8.80 -11.74
N ALA A 197 2.13 -8.66 -13.02
CA ALA A 197 3.50 -8.86 -13.49
C ALA A 197 4.48 -7.81 -12.94
N THR A 198 4.01 -6.61 -12.58
CA THR A 198 4.81 -5.54 -11.98
C THR A 198 4.62 -5.39 -10.46
N THR A 199 4.09 -6.40 -9.77
CA THR A 199 3.83 -6.37 -8.33
C THR A 199 4.29 -7.66 -7.65
N VAL A 200 5.10 -7.54 -6.60
CA VAL A 200 5.47 -8.65 -5.71
C VAL A 200 4.67 -8.53 -4.41
N THR A 201 3.76 -9.48 -4.17
CA THR A 201 2.92 -9.52 -2.95
C THR A 201 3.34 -10.68 -2.05
N VAL A 202 3.49 -10.40 -0.75
CA VAL A 202 3.67 -11.41 0.29
C VAL A 202 2.48 -11.41 1.26
N PRO A 203 2.06 -12.58 1.78
CA PRO A 203 1.11 -12.63 2.89
C PRO A 203 1.79 -12.13 4.16
N PHE A 204 1.16 -11.16 4.83
CA PHE A 204 1.65 -10.61 6.09
C PHE A 204 0.48 -10.01 6.85
N ALA A 205 0.27 -10.42 8.10
CA ALA A 205 -0.80 -9.89 8.94
C ALA A 205 -0.38 -8.53 9.50
N VAL A 206 -0.82 -7.45 8.84
CA VAL A 206 -0.71 -6.08 9.37
C VAL A 206 -1.73 -5.89 10.49
N GLY A 207 -2.97 -6.36 10.30
CA GLY A 207 -4.03 -6.14 11.30
C GLY A 207 -4.31 -4.65 11.55
N HIS A 208 -4.56 -4.31 12.81
CA HIS A 208 -5.08 -3.00 13.23
C HIS A 208 -4.27 -2.31 14.34
N GLU A 209 -3.02 -2.69 14.55
CA GLU A 209 -2.15 -2.01 15.52
C GLU A 209 -1.30 -0.92 14.85
N TRP A 210 -0.52 -0.19 15.66
CA TRP A 210 0.51 0.71 15.13
C TRP A 210 1.73 -0.10 14.70
N HIS A 211 2.21 0.14 13.48
CA HIS A 211 3.39 -0.50 12.91
C HIS A 211 4.41 0.53 12.45
N GLU A 212 5.69 0.18 12.54
CA GLU A 212 6.79 0.94 11.95
C GLU A 212 7.02 0.44 10.51
N LEU A 213 6.85 1.30 9.50
CA LEU A 213 7.31 1.03 8.14
C LEU A 213 8.70 1.66 7.94
N VAL A 214 9.61 0.90 7.33
CA VAL A 214 10.75 1.46 6.59
C VAL A 214 10.65 1.06 5.13
N LEU A 215 10.52 2.04 4.24
CA LEU A 215 10.47 1.86 2.78
C LEU A 215 11.74 2.44 2.15
N ILE A 216 12.59 1.58 1.61
CA ILE A 216 13.85 1.99 0.95
C ILE A 216 13.74 1.79 -0.56
N THR A 217 14.34 2.70 -1.31
CA THR A 217 14.75 2.45 -2.70
C THR A 217 16.24 2.73 -2.85
N GLU A 218 16.98 1.73 -3.30
CA GLU A 218 18.41 1.80 -3.61
C GLU A 218 18.61 1.26 -5.03
N ARG A 219 18.96 2.14 -5.96
CA ARG A 219 19.07 1.85 -7.41
C ARG A 219 17.79 1.19 -7.93
N ASP A 220 17.88 -0.06 -8.39
CA ASP A 220 16.77 -0.82 -8.95
C ASP A 220 16.07 -1.73 -7.93
N VAL A 221 16.31 -1.56 -6.61
CA VAL A 221 15.70 -2.36 -5.55
C VAL A 221 14.81 -1.49 -4.65
N MET A 222 13.57 -1.91 -4.45
CA MET A 222 12.67 -1.42 -3.40
C MET A 222 12.55 -2.46 -2.30
N ARG A 223 12.62 -2.06 -1.02
CA ARG A 223 12.38 -2.92 0.15
C ARG A 223 11.37 -2.29 1.10
N ALA A 224 10.50 -3.12 1.67
CA ALA A 224 9.69 -2.76 2.82
C ALA A 224 10.10 -3.59 4.03
N SER A 225 10.39 -2.92 5.14
CA SER A 225 10.49 -3.50 6.48
C SER A 225 9.30 -3.08 7.33
N LEU A 226 8.79 -4.01 8.14
CA LEU A 226 7.80 -3.76 9.17
C LEU A 226 8.36 -4.18 10.53
N ASP A 227 8.24 -3.32 11.54
CA ASP A 227 8.64 -3.57 12.93
C ASP A 227 10.07 -4.15 13.06
N GLY A 228 11.02 -3.49 12.39
CA GLY A 228 12.44 -3.88 12.34
C GLY A 228 12.78 -5.10 11.47
N LYS A 229 11.83 -5.66 10.72
CA LYS A 229 12.04 -6.85 9.87
C LYS A 229 11.73 -6.55 8.40
N VAL A 230 12.67 -6.82 7.50
CA VAL A 230 12.40 -6.82 6.04
C VAL A 230 11.33 -7.87 5.74
N VAL A 231 10.18 -7.43 5.23
CA VAL A 231 9.03 -8.30 4.89
C VAL A 231 8.90 -8.55 3.39
N ASN A 232 9.32 -7.60 2.55
CA ASN A 232 9.20 -7.71 1.11
C ASN A 232 10.37 -6.96 0.41
N GLU A 233 10.87 -7.52 -0.69
CA GLU A 233 11.90 -6.93 -1.54
C GLU A 233 11.50 -7.16 -3.00
N TYR A 234 11.63 -6.13 -3.83
CA TYR A 234 11.37 -6.23 -5.27
C TYR A 234 12.44 -5.45 -6.05
N LYS A 235 13.10 -6.16 -6.97
CA LYS A 235 14.05 -5.59 -7.92
C LYS A 235 13.37 -5.30 -9.26
N SER A 236 13.37 -4.04 -9.68
CA SER A 236 12.93 -3.60 -11.01
C SER A 236 13.60 -2.30 -11.46
N ALA A 237 13.91 -2.21 -12.76
CA ALA A 237 14.50 -1.03 -13.38
C ALA A 237 13.62 0.24 -13.27
N GLY A 238 12.31 0.10 -13.00
CA GLY A 238 11.44 1.25 -12.72
C GLY A 238 11.83 2.01 -11.44
N PHE A 239 12.40 1.33 -10.44
CA PHE A 239 12.85 1.96 -9.20
C PHE A 239 14.13 2.78 -9.35
N ALA A 240 14.95 2.47 -10.37
CA ALA A 240 16.16 3.22 -10.75
C ALA A 240 15.81 4.52 -11.49
N HIS A 241 14.97 5.34 -10.86
CA HIS A 241 14.53 6.64 -11.34
C HIS A 241 15.33 7.77 -10.65
N PRO A 242 15.89 8.74 -11.40
CA PRO A 242 16.88 9.70 -10.87
C PRO A 242 16.33 10.73 -9.88
N ALA A 243 15.03 11.00 -9.85
CA ALA A 243 14.42 11.97 -8.95
C ALA A 243 13.03 11.52 -8.48
N LYS A 244 12.95 10.89 -7.31
CA LYS A 244 11.72 10.51 -6.61
C LYS A 244 11.21 11.74 -5.84
N ARG A 245 10.71 12.75 -6.56
CA ARG A 245 10.45 14.10 -6.02
C ARG A 245 9.50 14.11 -4.83
N TRP A 246 8.36 13.46 -4.98
CA TRP A 246 7.35 13.43 -3.93
C TRP A 246 7.37 12.12 -3.18
N PHE A 247 7.37 12.19 -1.84
CA PHE A 247 6.79 11.12 -1.04
C PHE A 247 5.27 11.29 -1.04
N SER A 248 4.52 10.20 -1.19
CA SER A 248 3.07 10.22 -1.36
C SER A 248 2.38 9.11 -0.59
N LEU A 249 1.26 9.48 0.02
CA LEU A 249 0.34 8.67 0.81
C LEU A 249 -1.02 8.66 0.11
N GLY A 250 -1.68 7.51 0.05
CA GLY A 250 -3.02 7.45 -0.51
C GLY A 250 -3.77 6.17 -0.19
N SER A 251 -5.09 6.19 -0.38
CA SER A 251 -5.95 5.01 -0.29
C SER A 251 -7.37 5.31 -0.77
N GLY A 252 -8.15 4.25 -1.02
CA GLY A 252 -9.62 4.33 -1.06
C GLY A 252 -10.29 4.22 0.31
N SER A 253 -9.53 3.91 1.38
CA SER A 253 -10.01 3.70 2.75
C SER A 253 -9.44 4.71 3.75
N THR A 254 -9.84 4.60 5.02
CA THR A 254 -9.17 5.25 6.15
C THR A 254 -7.80 4.63 6.44
N PHE A 255 -6.84 5.46 6.86
CA PHE A 255 -5.55 5.09 7.45
C PHE A 255 -5.02 6.26 8.30
N TRP A 256 -4.18 5.97 9.30
CA TRP A 256 -3.55 6.99 10.14
C TRP A 256 -2.02 6.90 10.05
N ILE A 257 -1.34 8.05 10.15
CA ILE A 257 0.12 8.20 10.03
C ILE A 257 0.66 9.01 11.22
N ASP A 258 1.84 8.63 11.69
CA ASP A 258 2.61 9.29 12.75
C ASP A 258 4.12 9.21 12.37
N GLU A 259 4.96 10.09 12.93
CA GLU A 259 6.42 10.14 12.78
C GLU A 259 6.98 9.88 11.36
N VAL A 260 6.63 10.70 10.36
CA VAL A 260 7.26 10.59 9.03
C VAL A 260 8.69 11.12 9.07
N LYS A 261 9.64 10.38 8.50
CA LYS A 261 11.04 10.81 8.29
C LYS A 261 11.54 10.36 6.92
N VAL A 262 12.15 11.26 6.17
CA VAL A 262 12.63 11.00 4.80
C VAL A 262 14.14 11.27 4.73
N TRP A 263 14.90 10.32 4.19
CA TRP A 263 16.34 10.46 3.97
C TRP A 263 16.73 10.24 2.52
N LYS A 264 17.71 11.01 2.06
CA LYS A 264 18.50 10.72 0.87
C LYS A 264 19.75 9.94 1.27
N VAL A 265 20.13 8.93 0.50
CA VAL A 265 21.43 8.26 0.56
C VAL A 265 22.25 8.67 -0.68
N ASN A 266 23.58 8.74 -0.54
CA ASN A 266 24.53 9.06 -1.61
C ASN A 266 25.32 7.82 -2.05
#